data_AF-A0AAE7J6P7-F1
#
_entry.id   AF-A0AAE7J6P7-F1
#
_cell.length_a   1.000
_cell.length_b   1.000
_cell.length_c   1.000
_cell.angle_alpha   90.00
_cell.angle_beta   90.00
_cell.angle_gamma   90.00
#
_symmetry.space_group_name_H-M   'P 1'
#
loop_
_entity.id
_entity.type
_entity.pdbx_description
1 polymer ?
#
loop_
_entity_poly.entity_id
_entity_poly.type
_entity_poly.pdbx_seq_one_letter_code
_entity_poly.pdbx_strand_id
1 'polypeptide(L)' 'MAALFQNLEDGVSLAEFVEFFPGVTIEQAREVLGHAARSTAMDQA' A
#
# COMPACT_ATOMS: atom_id res chain seq x y z
N MET A 1 4.00 8.45 2.34
CA MET A 1 3.86 7.22 1.54
C MET A 1 4.67 6.04 2.10
N ALA A 2 5.74 6.25 2.88
CA ALA A 2 6.57 5.15 3.41
C ALA A 2 5.84 4.20 4.39
N ALA A 3 4.94 4.70 5.23
CA ALA A 3 4.31 3.88 6.28
C ALA A 3 3.42 2.73 5.76
N LEU A 4 2.79 2.88 4.59
CA LEU A 4 2.00 1.79 3.97
C LEU A 4 2.90 0.63 3.54
N PHE A 5 4.01 0.95 2.86
CA PHE A 5 4.91 -0.07 2.35
C PHE A 5 5.70 -0.74 3.47
N GLN A 6 6.14 0.03 4.47
CA GLN A 6 6.85 -0.52 5.62
C GLN A 6 6.00 -1.51 6.42
N ASN A 7 4.71 -1.19 6.66
CA ASN A 7 3.81 -2.12 7.37
C ASN A 7 3.59 -3.42 6.57
N LEU A 8 3.43 -3.34 5.24
CA LEU A 8 3.25 -4.53 4.40
C LEU A 8 4.54 -5.37 4.30
N GLU A 9 5.70 -4.72 4.31
CA GLU A 9 7.02 -5.37 4.28
C GLU A 9 7.34 -6.07 5.62
N ASP A 10 6.82 -5.54 6.73
CA ASP A 10 6.84 -6.17 8.06
C ASP A 10 5.82 -7.33 8.19
N GLY A 11 5.12 -7.69 7.10
CA GLY A 11 4.21 -8.83 7.04
C GLY A 11 2.80 -8.56 7.55
N VAL A 12 2.45 -7.30 7.82
CA VAL A 12 1.09 -6.89 8.21
C VAL A 12 0.17 -7.06 7.01
N SER A 13 -0.99 -7.69 7.18
CA SER A 13 -1.95 -7.81 6.09
C SER A 13 -2.57 -6.43 5.76
N LEU A 14 -3.06 -6.28 4.53
CA LEU A 14 -3.75 -5.05 4.12
C LEU A 14 -4.99 -4.75 5.00
N ALA A 15 -5.63 -5.78 5.54
CA ALA A 15 -6.76 -5.64 6.45
C ALA A 15 -6.34 -5.06 7.80
N GLU A 16 -5.24 -5.55 8.37
CA GLU A 16 -4.68 -4.99 9.61
C GLU A 16 -4.14 -3.57 9.40
N PHE A 17 -3.55 -3.29 8.24
CA PHE A 17 -3.06 -1.94 7.93
C PHE A 17 -4.16 -0.87 8.04
N VAL A 18 -5.35 -1.13 7.48
CA VAL A 18 -6.43 -0.11 7.49
C VAL A 18 -7.00 0.11 8.89
N GLU A 19 -6.85 -0.84 9.81
CA GLU A 19 -7.24 -0.66 11.21
C GLU A 19 -6.35 0.36 11.93
N PHE A 20 -5.08 0.49 11.54
CA PHE A 20 -4.16 1.47 12.12
C PHE A 20 -4.37 2.90 11.59
N PHE A 21 -5.12 3.07 10.49
CA PHE A 21 -5.32 4.37 9.83
C PHE A 21 -6.81 4.67 9.64
N PRO A 22 -7.49 5.15 10.68
CA PRO A 22 -8.91 5.50 10.60
C PRO A 22 -9.14 6.55 9.50
N GLY A 23 -9.99 6.22 8.53
CA GLY A 23 -10.27 7.03 7.35
C GLY A 23 -9.65 6.52 6.05
N VAL A 24 -8.82 5.47 6.10
CA VAL A 24 -8.33 4.77 4.90
C VAL A 24 -9.14 3.50 4.68
N THR A 25 -9.72 3.35 3.49
CA THR A 25 -10.41 2.11 3.10
C THR A 25 -9.45 1.15 2.40
N ILE A 26 -9.80 -0.14 2.41
CA ILE A 26 -9.04 -1.17 1.67
C ILE A 26 -8.93 -0.81 0.19
N GLU A 27 -10.01 -0.32 -0.43
CA GLU A 27 -9.99 0.03 -1.85
C GLU A 27 -9.01 1.17 -2.15
N GLN A 28 -8.98 2.22 -1.33
CA GLN A 28 -8.00 3.30 -1.48
C GLN A 28 -6.56 2.79 -1.30
N ALA A 29 -6.32 1.90 -0.33
CA ALA A 29 -5.01 1.30 -0.15
C ALA A 29 -4.59 0.44 -1.36
N ARG A 30 -5.54 -0.30 -1.97
CA ARG A 30 -5.30 -1.08 -3.20
C ARG A 30 -5.01 -0.18 -4.40
N GLU A 31 -5.66 0.96 -4.54
CA GLU A 31 -5.37 1.91 -5.62
C GLU A 31 -3.94 2.45 -5.54
N VAL A 32 -3.49 2.80 -4.33
CA VAL A 32 -2.10 3.26 -4.09
C VAL A 32 -1.09 2.16 -4.40
N LEU A 33 -1.35 0.91 -3.98
CA LEU A 33 -0.49 -0.23 -4.32
C LEU A 33 -0.43 -0.49 -5.82
N GLY A 34 -1.58 -0.43 -6.50
CA GLY A 34 -1.65 -0.59 -7.95
C GLY A 34 -0.90 0.53 -8.68
N HIS A 35 -0.97 1.77 -8.19
CA HIS A 35 -0.18 2.88 -8.73
C HIS A 35 1.32 2.66 -8.55
N ALA A 36 1.76 2.26 -7.35
CA ALA A 36 3.17 1.99 -7.07
C ALA A 36 3.72 0.85 -7.93
N ALA A 37 2.98 -0.26 -8.07
CA ALA A 37 3.39 -1.39 -8.92
C ALA A 37 3.53 -1.02 -10.40
N ARG A 38 2.68 -0.12 -10.91
CA ARG A 38 2.80 0.41 -12.28
C ARG A 38 3.97 1.39 -12.41
N SER A 39 4.20 2.24 -11.42
CA SER A 39 5.30 3.20 -11.42
C SER A 39 6.66 2.51 -11.39
N THR A 40 6.82 1.42 -10.62
CA THR A 40 8.05 0.63 -10.59
C THR A 40 8.27 -0.18 -11.87
N ALA A 41 7.19 -0.60 -12.55
CA ALA A 41 7.29 -1.24 -13.87
C ALA A 41 7.72 -0.26 -14.98
N MET A 42 7.48 1.04 -14.84
CA MET A 42 7.93 2.08 -15.78
C MET A 42 9.36 2.57 -15.50
N ASP A 43 9.85 2.42 -14.26
CA ASP A 43 11.23 2.77 -13.87
C ASP A 43 12.26 1.68 -14.25
N GLN A 44 11.77 0.48 -14.59
CA GLN A 44 12.59 -0.67 -15.02
C GLN A 44 12.58 -0.89 -16.56
N ALA A 45 12.08 0.09 -17.33
CA ALA A 45 11.92 0.03 -18.79
C ALA A 45 12.98 0.84 -19.55
#